data_AF-A0A963SS61-F1
#
_entry.id   AF-A0A963SS61-F1
#
_cell.length_a   1.000
_cell.length_b   1.000
_cell.length_c   1.000
_cell.angle_alpha   90.00
_cell.angle_beta   90.00
_cell.angle_gamma   90.00
#
_symmetry.space_group_name_H-M   'P 1'
#
loop_
_entity.id
_entity.type
_entity.pdbx_description
1 polymer ?
#
loop_
_entity_poly.entity_id
_entity_poly.type
_entity_poly.pdbx_seq_one_letter_code
_entity_poly.pdbx_strand_id
1 'polypeptide(L)'
;MLRSLLTFALLFSASSAFAESPIEPNADDVLLKQGRTLIVREHPDVIRNVFRNDGFGGPSSPMIARRMLSDAPELVAEARAKMSIEPQGDGLWLLRFPYVNVALVETQDGVVVFDAGYASIGPVLVEVIPTLTKKPVTHVVVSHIHNDHAYGWNALKRRWPDLKTITSDLFPAMAEKEVRLGGSIGRLNNQEIETWPTSPSRLPQPDIVFHDHLSLMIGGEQFDFFHAPAETEEQIWMSVPGKGAVFAADYYQGFLPNAGNGKRIMRHIDEWAAALRAMVALKPTILMPAHGPAISDSKEISDNLSITAEALEYISEETIRRLNDGEKRDEIAANFIWPERFASSPLLDQQYNRPEDISRMVSRRWTGWWDGVPSHFSAMSFQKEAAEALSLAGGLDAVDRRARELLPTNPRLAARLADWAYFGAPGEEKALRLTVDVYVARLAEAGMPLQESTVYLDHAARARAQLELLECGPK
;
A
#
# COMPACT_ATOMS: atom_id res chain seq x y z
N MET A 1 -17.38 -63.00 -38.25
CA MET A 1 -17.98 -61.96 -37.39
C MET A 1 -16.89 -61.52 -36.41
N LEU A 2 -15.90 -60.71 -36.80
CA LEU A 2 -15.85 -59.26 -37.03
C LEU A 2 -16.22 -58.39 -35.81
N ARG A 3 -15.19 -57.67 -35.31
CA ARG A 3 -15.17 -56.39 -34.54
C ARG A 3 -15.55 -56.49 -33.04
N SER A 4 -14.92 -55.76 -32.11
CA SER A 4 -13.99 -54.63 -32.21
C SER A 4 -13.21 -54.43 -30.90
N LEU A 5 -11.95 -53.98 -31.02
CA LEU A 5 -11.21 -53.26 -29.98
C LEU A 5 -11.97 -51.97 -29.62
N LEU A 6 -11.98 -51.59 -28.33
CA LEU A 6 -12.09 -50.18 -27.95
C LEU A 6 -11.02 -49.83 -26.91
N THR A 7 -10.11 -49.00 -27.39
CA THR A 7 -9.05 -48.27 -26.71
C THR A 7 -9.65 -47.34 -25.66
N PHE A 8 -9.21 -47.44 -24.39
CA PHE A 8 -9.47 -46.41 -23.39
C PHE A 8 -8.50 -45.25 -23.64
N ALA A 9 -8.98 -44.19 -24.28
CA ALA A 9 -8.25 -42.95 -24.44
C ALA A 9 -8.21 -42.22 -23.09
N LEU A 10 -6.99 -41.98 -22.57
CA LEU A 10 -6.74 -40.97 -21.56
C LEU A 10 -7.11 -39.60 -22.15
N LEU A 11 -8.30 -39.10 -21.78
CA LEU A 11 -8.64 -37.70 -21.93
C LEU A 11 -7.88 -36.93 -20.84
N PHE A 12 -6.81 -36.25 -21.24
CA PHE A 12 -6.37 -35.03 -20.59
C PHE A 12 -7.50 -34.00 -20.73
N SER A 13 -8.40 -33.95 -19.75
CA SER A 13 -9.25 -32.78 -19.55
C SER A 13 -8.54 -31.84 -18.60
N ALA A 14 -8.33 -30.62 -19.08
CA ALA A 14 -7.76 -29.48 -18.36
C ALA A 14 -8.19 -29.42 -16.89
N SER A 15 -7.22 -29.15 -16.03
CA SER A 15 -7.44 -28.71 -14.66
C SER A 15 -8.13 -27.33 -14.67
N SER A 16 -9.45 -27.34 -14.81
CA SER A 16 -10.31 -26.26 -14.35
C SER A 16 -10.94 -26.68 -13.02
N ALA A 17 -10.10 -26.92 -12.00
CA ALA A 17 -10.58 -27.06 -10.64
C ALA A 17 -10.77 -25.63 -10.10
N PHE A 18 -12.03 -25.20 -10.04
CA PHE A 18 -12.51 -23.90 -9.53
C PHE A 18 -12.07 -22.67 -10.35
N ALA A 19 -12.78 -22.41 -11.47
CA ALA A 19 -12.85 -21.04 -11.98
C ALA A 19 -13.66 -20.23 -10.97
N GLU A 20 -12.96 -19.52 -10.08
CA GLU A 20 -13.59 -18.59 -9.15
C GLU A 20 -14.27 -17.45 -9.90
N SER A 21 -15.40 -16.99 -9.39
CA SER A 21 -16.06 -15.80 -9.91
C SER A 21 -15.28 -14.57 -9.46
N PRO A 22 -14.89 -13.67 -10.38
CA PRO A 22 -14.23 -12.42 -10.01
C PRO A 22 -15.15 -11.59 -9.10
N ILE A 23 -14.56 -10.68 -8.33
CA ILE A 23 -15.33 -9.72 -7.55
C ILE A 23 -15.94 -8.71 -8.52
N GLU A 24 -17.26 -8.72 -8.65
CA GLU A 24 -17.98 -7.81 -9.55
C GLU A 24 -17.99 -6.36 -9.00
N PRO A 25 -17.63 -5.35 -9.81
CA PRO A 25 -17.78 -3.95 -9.45
C PRO A 25 -19.23 -3.57 -9.21
N ASN A 26 -19.50 -2.78 -8.18
CA ASN A 26 -20.82 -2.20 -7.94
C ASN A 26 -20.99 -0.86 -8.70
N ALA A 27 -22.18 -0.26 -8.60
CA ALA A 27 -22.47 1.02 -9.27
C ALA A 27 -21.54 2.16 -8.81
N ASP A 28 -21.13 2.20 -7.54
CA ASP A 28 -20.21 3.20 -7.00
C ASP A 28 -18.78 3.02 -7.56
N ASP A 29 -18.32 1.78 -7.75
CA ASP A 29 -17.03 1.47 -8.36
C ASP A 29 -16.98 2.00 -9.81
N VAL A 30 -18.06 1.81 -10.57
CA VAL A 30 -18.21 2.34 -11.94
C VAL A 30 -18.23 3.87 -11.95
N LEU A 31 -19.01 4.48 -11.05
CA LEU A 31 -19.08 5.94 -10.91
C LEU A 31 -17.71 6.54 -10.56
N LEU A 32 -16.98 5.94 -9.62
CA LEU A 32 -15.64 6.40 -9.24
C LEU A 32 -14.67 6.35 -10.43
N LYS A 33 -14.68 5.27 -11.22
CA LYS A 33 -13.82 5.13 -12.41
C LYS A 33 -14.13 6.19 -13.47
N GLN A 34 -15.42 6.43 -13.73
CA GLN A 34 -15.87 7.48 -14.65
C GLN A 34 -15.46 8.87 -14.14
N GLY A 35 -15.74 9.16 -12.88
CA GLY A 35 -15.42 10.42 -12.22
C GLY A 35 -13.94 10.75 -12.23
N ARG A 36 -13.07 9.78 -11.90
CA ARG A 36 -11.61 9.96 -11.97
C ARG A 36 -11.17 10.31 -13.39
N THR A 37 -11.78 9.70 -14.42
CA THR A 37 -11.48 10.02 -15.81
C THR A 37 -11.86 11.46 -16.17
N LEU A 38 -13.02 11.92 -15.69
CA LEU A 38 -13.47 13.31 -15.86
C LEU A 38 -12.52 14.31 -15.17
N ILE A 39 -12.20 14.07 -13.89
CA ILE A 39 -11.30 14.96 -13.13
C ILE A 39 -9.91 15.03 -13.76
N VAL A 40 -9.35 13.91 -14.24
CA VAL A 40 -8.05 13.90 -14.93
C VAL A 40 -8.08 14.75 -16.21
N ARG A 41 -9.18 14.69 -16.96
CA ARG A 41 -9.35 15.46 -18.20
C ARG A 41 -9.55 16.95 -17.91
N GLU A 42 -10.31 17.29 -16.88
CA GLU A 42 -10.74 18.65 -16.57
C GLU A 42 -9.74 19.42 -15.71
N HIS A 43 -8.97 18.72 -14.87
CA HIS A 43 -8.01 19.30 -13.93
C HIS A 43 -6.63 18.62 -13.96
N PRO A 44 -5.94 18.58 -15.12
CA PRO A 44 -4.65 17.89 -15.25
C PRO A 44 -3.57 18.42 -14.29
N ASP A 45 -3.58 19.71 -13.97
CA ASP A 45 -2.63 20.32 -13.03
C ASP A 45 -2.80 19.82 -11.59
N VAL A 46 -4.05 19.68 -11.16
CA VAL A 46 -4.37 19.13 -9.84
C VAL A 46 -3.92 17.69 -9.75
N ILE A 47 -4.13 16.88 -10.79
CA ILE A 47 -3.66 15.50 -10.83
C ILE A 47 -2.13 15.42 -10.80
N ARG A 48 -1.42 16.34 -11.47
CA ARG A 48 0.04 16.42 -11.35
C ARG A 48 0.48 16.71 -9.92
N ASN A 49 -0.25 17.56 -9.17
CA ASN A 49 0.04 17.81 -7.76
C ASN A 49 -0.21 16.56 -6.90
N VAL A 50 -1.32 15.84 -7.13
CA VAL A 50 -1.66 14.61 -6.40
C VAL A 50 -0.58 13.54 -6.55
N PHE A 51 -0.04 13.36 -7.76
CA PHE A 51 0.95 12.33 -8.07
C PHE A 51 2.37 12.88 -8.23
N ARG A 52 2.68 14.04 -7.64
CA ARG A 52 4.02 14.66 -7.69
C ARG A 52 5.08 13.84 -6.94
N ASN A 53 4.64 13.09 -5.95
CA ASN A 53 5.45 12.19 -5.13
C ASN A 53 5.01 10.77 -5.46
N ASP A 54 5.63 10.13 -6.46
CA ASP A 54 5.45 8.69 -6.71
C ASP A 54 6.17 7.84 -5.63
N GLY A 55 6.94 8.50 -4.75
CA GLY A 55 7.13 8.18 -3.34
C GLY A 55 8.15 7.10 -3.06
N PHE A 56 8.25 6.09 -3.90
CA PHE A 56 9.01 4.88 -3.60
C PHE A 56 10.39 4.85 -4.24
N GLY A 57 10.90 6.00 -4.68
CA GLY A 57 12.26 6.18 -5.19
C GLY A 57 12.59 5.44 -6.49
N GLY A 58 11.66 4.72 -7.11
CA GLY A 58 11.80 4.02 -8.39
C GLY A 58 11.05 4.72 -9.54
N PRO A 59 11.11 4.19 -10.78
CA PRO A 59 10.35 4.76 -11.90
C PRO A 59 8.83 4.66 -11.65
N SER A 60 8.03 5.64 -12.06
CA SER A 60 6.56 5.51 -12.02
C SER A 60 5.98 4.88 -13.29
N SER A 61 4.82 4.24 -13.13
CA SER A 61 3.96 3.79 -14.23
C SER A 61 2.49 3.86 -13.82
N PRO A 62 1.72 4.84 -14.34
CA PRO A 62 0.28 4.93 -14.09
C PRO A 62 -0.50 3.69 -14.56
N MET A 63 0.02 2.99 -15.58
CA MET A 63 -0.56 1.74 -16.09
C MET A 63 -0.50 0.61 -15.04
N ILE A 64 0.62 0.51 -14.32
CA ILE A 64 0.84 -0.52 -13.30
C ILE A 64 0.15 -0.17 -11.98
N ALA A 65 0.12 1.11 -11.59
CA ALA A 65 -0.31 1.57 -10.27
C ALA A 65 -1.69 1.04 -9.82
N ARG A 66 -2.59 0.75 -10.75
CA ARG A 66 -3.97 0.29 -10.48
C ARG A 66 -4.22 -1.18 -10.87
N ARG A 67 -3.21 -1.84 -11.45
CA ARG A 67 -3.29 -3.18 -12.06
C ARG A 67 -2.17 -4.09 -11.55
N MET A 68 -1.74 -3.92 -10.31
CA MET A 68 -0.60 -4.65 -9.74
C MET A 68 -0.86 -6.16 -9.68
N LEU A 69 -2.12 -6.60 -9.61
CA LEU A 69 -2.46 -8.02 -9.58
C LEU A 69 -2.57 -8.66 -10.98
N SER A 70 -2.33 -7.89 -12.05
CA SER A 70 -2.42 -8.36 -13.43
C SER A 70 -1.03 -8.61 -14.03
N ASP A 71 -0.87 -9.78 -14.64
CA ASP A 71 0.30 -10.17 -15.46
C ASP A 71 0.02 -10.03 -16.96
N ALA A 72 -0.89 -9.12 -17.34
CA ALA A 72 -1.22 -8.87 -18.74
C ALA A 72 0.05 -8.49 -19.56
N PRO A 73 0.16 -8.93 -20.83
CA PRO A 73 1.38 -8.76 -21.62
C PRO A 73 1.90 -7.32 -21.69
N GLU A 74 1.01 -6.32 -21.77
CA GLU A 74 1.37 -4.91 -21.79
C GLU A 74 1.98 -4.43 -20.46
N LEU A 75 1.53 -4.97 -19.32
CA LEU A 75 2.09 -4.66 -18.01
C LEU A 75 3.43 -5.34 -17.79
N VAL A 76 3.60 -6.57 -18.29
CA VAL A 76 4.90 -7.28 -18.28
C VAL A 76 5.92 -6.52 -19.15
N ALA A 77 5.51 -6.05 -20.33
CA ALA A 77 6.36 -5.24 -21.20
C ALA A 77 6.75 -3.91 -20.55
N GLU A 78 5.80 -3.22 -19.92
CA GLU A 78 6.04 -1.97 -19.18
C GLU A 78 6.99 -2.17 -17.99
N ALA A 79 6.74 -3.19 -17.16
CA ALA A 79 7.58 -3.53 -16.02
C ALA A 79 9.03 -3.82 -16.48
N ARG A 80 9.20 -4.60 -17.55
CA ARG A 80 10.51 -4.88 -18.14
C ARG A 80 11.19 -3.62 -18.69
N ALA A 81 10.46 -2.80 -19.43
CA ALA A 81 11.02 -1.60 -20.08
C ALA A 81 11.53 -0.58 -19.06
N LYS A 82 10.91 -0.53 -17.87
CA LYS A 82 11.28 0.37 -16.78
C LYS A 82 12.17 -0.27 -15.72
N MET A 83 12.44 -1.57 -15.81
CA MET A 83 13.31 -2.27 -14.86
C MET A 83 14.76 -1.79 -14.98
N SER A 84 15.45 -1.69 -13.85
CA SER A 84 16.91 -1.60 -13.80
C SER A 84 17.49 -2.72 -12.94
N ILE A 85 18.72 -3.11 -13.23
CA ILE A 85 19.47 -4.14 -12.49
C ILE A 85 20.69 -3.48 -11.89
N GLU A 86 20.79 -3.50 -10.56
CA GLU A 86 21.89 -2.88 -9.82
C GLU A 86 22.70 -3.95 -9.09
N PRO A 87 23.93 -4.27 -9.55
CA PRO A 87 24.84 -5.13 -8.81
C PRO A 87 25.27 -4.47 -7.50
N GLN A 88 25.24 -5.23 -6.39
CA GLN A 88 25.60 -4.73 -5.04
C GLN A 88 26.78 -5.50 -4.44
N GLY A 89 27.61 -6.10 -5.30
CA GLY A 89 28.70 -6.99 -4.91
C GLY A 89 28.47 -8.43 -5.38
N ASP A 90 29.37 -9.33 -4.98
CA ASP A 90 29.44 -10.67 -5.54
C ASP A 90 28.19 -11.50 -5.22
N GLY A 91 27.42 -11.78 -6.26
CA GLY A 91 26.17 -12.53 -6.19
C GLY A 91 25.01 -11.76 -5.56
N LEU A 92 25.06 -10.41 -5.53
CA LEU A 92 23.98 -9.57 -5.05
C LEU A 92 23.46 -8.64 -6.15
N TRP A 93 22.15 -8.64 -6.34
CA TRP A 93 21.48 -7.71 -7.26
C TRP A 93 20.22 -7.13 -6.61
N LEU A 94 20.01 -5.83 -6.82
CA LEU A 94 18.73 -5.18 -6.61
C LEU A 94 18.10 -4.93 -7.98
N LEU A 95 16.96 -5.55 -8.25
CA LEU A 95 16.18 -5.30 -9.45
C LEU A 95 15.10 -4.29 -9.09
N ARG A 96 15.19 -3.09 -9.65
CA ARG A 96 14.25 -2.01 -9.36
C ARG A 96 13.22 -1.92 -10.45
N PHE A 97 11.96 -2.07 -10.09
CA PHE A 97 10.81 -1.94 -10.97
C PHE A 97 10.03 -0.68 -10.61
N PRO A 98 8.98 -0.34 -11.40
CA PRO A 98 8.09 0.69 -10.96
C PRO A 98 7.50 0.44 -9.58
N TYR A 99 7.60 1.41 -8.68
CA TYR A 99 7.13 1.33 -7.28
C TYR A 99 7.87 0.37 -6.35
N VAL A 100 8.36 -0.80 -6.76
CA VAL A 100 8.92 -1.82 -5.85
C VAL A 100 10.19 -2.48 -6.39
N ASN A 101 10.97 -3.07 -5.49
CA ASN A 101 12.21 -3.77 -5.79
C ASN A 101 12.08 -5.28 -5.51
N VAL A 102 12.92 -6.06 -6.18
CA VAL A 102 13.18 -7.46 -5.89
C VAL A 102 14.68 -7.64 -5.72
N ALA A 103 15.11 -8.29 -4.65
CA ALA A 103 16.53 -8.53 -4.41
C ALA A 103 16.90 -9.99 -4.64
N LEU A 104 18.11 -10.23 -5.17
CA LEU A 104 18.62 -11.55 -5.49
C LEU A 104 19.93 -11.79 -4.74
N VAL A 105 20.02 -12.97 -4.12
CA VAL A 105 21.22 -13.46 -3.45
C VAL A 105 21.62 -14.79 -4.07
N GLU A 106 22.71 -14.79 -4.83
CA GLU A 106 23.32 -16.01 -5.32
C GLU A 106 24.16 -16.69 -4.23
N THR A 107 23.94 -18.00 -4.08
CA THR A 107 24.64 -18.92 -3.18
C THR A 107 25.35 -19.99 -4.02
N GLN A 108 26.03 -20.97 -3.41
CA GLN A 108 26.67 -22.06 -4.16
C GLN A 108 25.65 -22.91 -4.93
N ASP A 109 24.49 -23.19 -4.33
CA ASP A 109 23.48 -24.14 -4.86
C ASP A 109 22.40 -23.48 -5.71
N GLY A 110 22.17 -22.17 -5.55
CA GLY A 110 21.00 -21.52 -6.11
C GLY A 110 20.90 -20.02 -5.85
N VAL A 111 19.79 -19.44 -6.26
CA VAL A 111 19.41 -18.06 -5.97
C VAL A 111 18.29 -18.03 -4.92
N VAL A 112 18.46 -17.20 -3.91
CA VAL A 112 17.41 -16.76 -2.98
C VAL A 112 16.87 -15.42 -3.48
N VAL A 113 15.56 -15.37 -3.70
CA VAL A 113 14.84 -14.16 -4.13
C VAL A 113 14.15 -13.55 -2.91
N PHE A 114 14.37 -12.27 -2.61
CA PHE A 114 13.65 -11.54 -1.57
C PHE A 114 12.60 -10.64 -2.20
N ASP A 115 11.34 -10.95 -1.90
CA ASP A 115 10.10 -10.53 -2.56
C ASP A 115 9.99 -10.92 -4.04
N ALA A 116 8.75 -11.03 -4.53
CA ALA A 116 8.45 -11.44 -5.90
C ALA A 116 7.83 -10.32 -6.75
N GLY A 117 7.62 -9.14 -6.18
CA GLY A 117 7.00 -8.03 -6.88
C GLY A 117 5.48 -8.18 -7.05
N TYR A 118 4.88 -7.24 -7.77
CA TYR A 118 3.52 -7.38 -8.32
C TYR A 118 3.47 -8.41 -9.47
N ALA A 119 2.26 -8.79 -9.89
CA ALA A 119 2.05 -9.96 -10.76
C ALA A 119 2.87 -9.93 -12.06
N SER A 120 2.95 -8.78 -12.73
CA SER A 120 3.72 -8.62 -13.98
C SER A 120 5.24 -8.63 -13.81
N ILE A 121 5.78 -8.47 -12.59
CA ILE A 121 7.22 -8.67 -12.32
C ILE A 121 7.60 -10.15 -12.43
N GLY A 122 6.73 -11.06 -11.99
CA GLY A 122 7.02 -12.50 -11.98
C GLY A 122 7.53 -13.06 -13.32
N PRO A 123 6.81 -12.85 -14.45
CA PRO A 123 7.30 -13.24 -15.78
C PRO A 123 8.63 -12.58 -16.15
N VAL A 124 8.85 -11.32 -15.76
CA VAL A 124 10.13 -10.63 -16.02
C VAL A 124 11.27 -11.30 -15.24
N LEU A 125 11.07 -11.65 -13.98
CA LEU A 125 12.07 -12.37 -13.17
C LEU A 125 12.43 -13.74 -13.77
N VAL A 126 11.44 -14.49 -14.26
CA VAL A 126 11.65 -15.78 -14.94
C VAL A 126 12.60 -15.67 -16.13
N GLU A 127 12.58 -14.53 -16.83
CA GLU A 127 13.43 -14.28 -17.98
C GLU A 127 14.78 -13.65 -17.61
N VAL A 128 14.81 -12.77 -16.61
CA VAL A 128 15.99 -11.98 -16.24
C VAL A 128 16.98 -12.78 -15.40
N ILE A 129 16.52 -13.55 -14.42
CA ILE A 129 17.41 -14.31 -13.51
C ILE A 129 18.39 -15.22 -14.28
N PRO A 130 17.98 -15.97 -15.33
CA PRO A 130 18.91 -16.78 -16.15
C PRO A 130 19.98 -16.00 -16.93
N THR A 131 19.81 -14.69 -17.07
CA THR A 131 20.80 -13.81 -17.70
C THR A 131 21.86 -13.34 -16.70
N LEU A 132 21.52 -13.27 -15.41
CA LEU A 132 22.42 -12.92 -14.31
C LEU A 132 23.22 -14.13 -13.82
N THR A 133 22.60 -15.30 -13.79
CA THR A 133 23.23 -16.53 -13.30
C THR A 133 22.67 -17.79 -13.97
N LYS A 134 23.44 -18.88 -13.95
CA LYS A 134 23.00 -20.20 -14.45
C LYS A 134 22.41 -21.10 -13.37
N LYS A 135 22.46 -20.67 -12.11
CA LYS A 135 21.93 -21.41 -10.97
C LYS A 135 20.40 -21.29 -10.92
N PRO A 136 19.67 -22.33 -10.43
CA PRO A 136 18.22 -22.25 -10.29
C PRO A 136 17.81 -21.32 -9.14
N VAL A 137 16.60 -20.78 -9.19
CA VAL A 137 15.98 -20.21 -7.99
C VAL A 137 15.60 -21.37 -7.08
N THR A 138 16.15 -21.37 -5.87
CA THR A 138 15.89 -22.42 -4.87
C THR A 138 14.94 -21.93 -3.79
N HIS A 139 14.94 -20.63 -3.50
CA HIS A 139 14.10 -20.05 -2.46
C HIS A 139 13.51 -18.71 -2.91
N VAL A 140 12.29 -18.45 -2.44
CA VAL A 140 11.67 -17.12 -2.46
C VAL A 140 11.24 -16.78 -1.05
N VAL A 141 11.67 -15.61 -0.59
CA VAL A 141 11.29 -15.03 0.69
C VAL A 141 10.19 -14.03 0.39
N VAL A 142 9.03 -14.18 1.03
CA VAL A 142 7.94 -13.22 0.90
C VAL A 142 7.91 -12.42 2.20
N SER A 143 8.25 -11.13 2.09
CA SER A 143 8.37 -10.25 3.25
C SER A 143 7.03 -10.01 3.93
N HIS A 144 5.97 -9.77 3.13
CA HIS A 144 4.60 -9.59 3.58
C HIS A 144 3.58 -9.66 2.43
N ILE A 145 2.28 -9.61 2.73
CA ILE A 145 1.20 -9.93 1.78
C ILE A 145 0.88 -8.83 0.75
N HIS A 146 1.49 -7.64 0.84
CA HIS A 146 1.13 -6.54 -0.04
C HIS A 146 1.30 -6.87 -1.53
N ASN A 147 0.47 -6.22 -2.34
CA ASN A 147 0.24 -6.57 -3.73
C ASN A 147 1.45 -6.36 -4.65
N ASP A 148 2.34 -5.47 -4.24
CA ASP A 148 3.63 -5.20 -4.84
C ASP A 148 4.77 -6.10 -4.39
N HIS A 149 4.55 -7.02 -3.45
CA HIS A 149 5.61 -7.93 -2.95
C HIS A 149 5.35 -9.40 -3.28
N ALA A 150 4.09 -9.84 -3.15
CA ALA A 150 3.76 -11.26 -3.11
C ALA A 150 3.34 -11.86 -4.45
N TYR A 151 2.94 -11.06 -5.44
CA TYR A 151 2.09 -11.54 -6.54
C TYR A 151 2.85 -12.08 -7.76
N GLY A 152 4.13 -11.71 -7.95
CA GLY A 152 4.99 -12.34 -8.95
C GLY A 152 5.37 -13.78 -8.61
N TRP A 153 5.12 -14.23 -7.37
CA TRP A 153 5.46 -15.56 -6.84
C TRP A 153 4.94 -16.70 -7.72
N ASN A 154 3.71 -16.57 -8.24
CA ASN A 154 3.07 -17.60 -9.06
C ASN A 154 3.91 -17.93 -10.32
N ALA A 155 4.53 -16.94 -10.94
CA ALA A 155 5.37 -17.16 -12.12
C ALA A 155 6.68 -17.87 -11.74
N LEU A 156 7.29 -17.51 -10.61
CA LEU A 156 8.48 -18.17 -10.08
C LEU A 156 8.19 -19.63 -9.76
N LYS A 157 7.12 -19.93 -9.00
CA LYS A 157 6.74 -21.31 -8.62
C LYS A 157 6.42 -22.18 -9.84
N ARG A 158 5.83 -21.62 -10.91
CA ARG A 158 5.65 -22.34 -12.18
C ARG A 158 6.98 -22.67 -12.87
N ARG A 159 7.95 -21.76 -12.86
CA ARG A 159 9.25 -21.93 -13.52
C ARG A 159 10.20 -22.85 -12.75
N TRP A 160 10.16 -22.79 -11.42
CA TRP A 160 10.95 -23.60 -10.50
C TRP A 160 10.01 -24.27 -9.48
N PRO A 161 9.36 -25.40 -9.83
CA PRO A 161 8.36 -26.06 -8.97
C PRO A 161 8.88 -26.46 -7.59
N ASP A 162 10.16 -26.82 -7.52
CA ASP A 162 10.83 -27.25 -6.28
C ASP A 162 11.30 -26.09 -5.39
N LEU A 163 11.15 -24.82 -5.84
CA LEU A 163 11.55 -23.67 -5.04
C LEU A 163 10.79 -23.67 -3.70
N LYS A 164 11.45 -23.24 -2.63
CA LYS A 164 10.87 -23.14 -1.29
C LYS A 164 10.46 -21.72 -0.96
N THR A 165 9.23 -21.54 -0.50
CA THR A 165 8.72 -20.25 -0.03
C THR A 165 8.99 -20.10 1.47
N ILE A 166 9.64 -19.01 1.89
CA ILE A 166 9.93 -18.68 3.30
C ILE A 166 9.16 -17.42 3.69
N THR A 167 8.47 -17.44 4.84
CA THR A 167 7.80 -16.26 5.41
C THR A 167 7.44 -16.49 6.90
N SER A 168 6.75 -15.55 7.54
CA SER A 168 6.23 -15.70 8.92
C SER A 168 5.09 -16.74 8.99
N ASP A 169 4.94 -17.40 10.15
CA ASP A 169 3.81 -18.28 10.45
C ASP A 169 2.44 -17.57 10.50
N LEU A 170 2.44 -16.23 10.55
CA LEU A 170 1.24 -15.40 10.48
C LEU A 170 0.75 -15.13 9.05
N PHE A 171 1.58 -15.38 8.04
CA PHE A 171 1.25 -15.09 6.64
C PHE A 171 -0.04 -15.78 6.14
N PRO A 172 -0.29 -17.08 6.42
CA PRO A 172 -1.53 -17.73 5.98
C PRO A 172 -2.80 -17.04 6.51
N ALA A 173 -2.81 -16.61 7.78
CA ALA A 173 -3.95 -15.92 8.37
C ALA A 173 -4.17 -14.55 7.72
N MET A 174 -3.08 -13.86 7.37
CA MET A 174 -3.13 -12.59 6.64
C MET A 174 -3.59 -12.76 5.19
N ALA A 175 -3.15 -13.81 4.51
CA ALA A 175 -3.65 -14.19 3.18
C ALA A 175 -5.17 -14.50 3.21
N GLU A 176 -5.66 -15.21 4.23
CA GLU A 176 -7.10 -15.45 4.40
C GLU A 176 -7.89 -14.15 4.60
N LYS A 177 -7.33 -13.19 5.35
CA LYS A 177 -7.94 -11.87 5.55
C LYS A 177 -8.02 -11.07 4.24
N GLU A 178 -6.96 -11.11 3.43
CA GLU A 178 -6.91 -10.49 2.11
C GLU A 178 -8.00 -11.01 1.17
N VAL A 179 -8.28 -12.31 1.24
CA VAL A 179 -9.35 -12.95 0.46
C VAL A 179 -10.72 -12.59 1.05
N ARG A 180 -10.89 -12.75 2.36
CA ARG A 180 -12.17 -12.53 3.05
C ARG A 180 -12.70 -11.10 2.90
N LEU A 181 -11.79 -10.12 2.84
CA LEU A 181 -12.11 -8.70 2.65
C LEU A 181 -11.73 -8.19 1.26
N GLY A 182 -11.52 -9.07 0.28
CA GLY A 182 -10.87 -8.70 -0.99
C GLY A 182 -11.52 -7.55 -1.74
N GLY A 183 -12.85 -7.50 -1.81
CA GLY A 183 -13.55 -6.38 -2.43
C GLY A 183 -13.37 -5.06 -1.67
N SER A 184 -13.22 -5.10 -0.34
CA SER A 184 -12.93 -3.90 0.46
C SER A 184 -11.47 -3.48 0.31
N ILE A 185 -10.53 -4.42 0.45
CA ILE A 185 -9.10 -4.12 0.41
C ILE A 185 -8.69 -3.66 -0.99
N GLY A 186 -9.19 -4.30 -2.04
CA GLY A 186 -8.95 -3.87 -3.43
C GLY A 186 -9.39 -2.43 -3.69
N ARG A 187 -10.58 -2.02 -3.20
CA ARG A 187 -11.04 -0.61 -3.27
C ARG A 187 -10.12 0.33 -2.49
N LEU A 188 -9.77 -0.01 -1.26
CA LEU A 188 -8.92 0.81 -0.39
C LEU A 188 -7.50 0.95 -0.94
N ASN A 189 -7.03 -0.05 -1.68
CA ASN A 189 -5.75 -0.09 -2.39
C ASN A 189 -5.82 0.50 -3.81
N ASN A 190 -6.97 1.02 -4.24
CA ASN A 190 -7.17 1.59 -5.56
C ASN A 190 -6.83 0.63 -6.72
N GLN A 191 -7.08 -0.67 -6.54
CA GLN A 191 -6.83 -1.71 -7.54
C GLN A 191 -8.12 -2.14 -8.27
N GLU A 192 -7.96 -2.78 -9.43
CA GLU A 192 -9.05 -3.50 -10.13
C GLU A 192 -9.50 -4.71 -9.29
N ILE A 193 -10.66 -4.60 -8.65
CA ILE A 193 -11.18 -5.60 -7.70
C ILE A 193 -11.48 -6.95 -8.36
N GLU A 194 -11.74 -6.94 -9.65
CA GLU A 194 -11.97 -8.14 -10.48
C GLU A 194 -10.73 -9.04 -10.52
N THR A 195 -9.54 -8.46 -10.34
CA THR A 195 -8.26 -9.17 -10.32
C THR A 195 -7.85 -9.63 -8.91
N TRP A 196 -8.61 -9.23 -7.89
CA TRP A 196 -8.32 -9.57 -6.51
C TRP A 196 -8.47 -11.07 -6.26
N PRO A 197 -7.58 -11.71 -5.47
CA PRO A 197 -7.70 -13.11 -5.16
C PRO A 197 -8.97 -13.38 -4.34
N THR A 198 -9.77 -14.33 -4.82
CA THR A 198 -10.95 -14.86 -4.13
C THR A 198 -10.66 -16.18 -3.41
N SER A 199 -9.40 -16.62 -3.42
CA SER A 199 -8.93 -17.79 -2.70
C SER A 199 -7.47 -17.67 -2.29
N PRO A 200 -7.09 -18.18 -1.10
CA PRO A 200 -5.71 -18.19 -0.63
C PRO A 200 -4.76 -18.95 -1.55
N SER A 201 -5.24 -19.89 -2.36
CA SER A 201 -4.41 -20.69 -3.27
C SER A 201 -3.72 -19.86 -4.36
N ARG A 202 -4.19 -18.62 -4.62
CA ARG A 202 -3.57 -17.67 -5.55
C ARG A 202 -2.47 -16.82 -4.92
N LEU A 203 -2.35 -16.87 -3.60
CA LEU A 203 -1.33 -16.18 -2.81
C LEU A 203 -0.15 -17.13 -2.53
N PRO A 204 1.03 -16.62 -2.17
CA PRO A 204 2.17 -17.45 -1.85
C PRO A 204 1.85 -18.56 -0.85
N GLN A 205 2.22 -19.79 -1.20
CA GLN A 205 2.09 -20.95 -0.33
C GLN A 205 3.42 -21.18 0.38
N PRO A 206 3.52 -20.95 1.70
CA PRO A 206 4.77 -21.09 2.42
C PRO A 206 5.16 -22.56 2.57
N ASP A 207 6.42 -22.87 2.31
CA ASP A 207 7.03 -24.18 2.57
C ASP A 207 7.74 -24.19 3.94
N ILE A 208 8.28 -23.05 4.34
CA ILE A 208 9.02 -22.83 5.59
C ILE A 208 8.43 -21.60 6.27
N VAL A 209 7.98 -21.77 7.50
CA VAL A 209 7.44 -20.70 8.34
C VAL A 209 8.19 -20.61 9.66
N PHE A 210 8.17 -19.42 10.26
CA PHE A 210 8.77 -19.19 11.58
C PHE A 210 7.99 -18.10 12.33
N HIS A 211 8.10 -18.12 13.66
CA HIS A 211 7.45 -17.14 14.53
C HIS A 211 8.31 -15.89 14.70
N ASP A 212 9.39 -15.96 15.50
CA ASP A 212 10.21 -14.77 15.81
C ASP A 212 11.44 -14.63 14.89
N HIS A 213 12.23 -15.70 14.82
CA HIS A 213 13.52 -15.70 14.13
C HIS A 213 13.85 -17.09 13.56
N LEU A 214 14.48 -17.11 12.40
CA LEU A 214 14.95 -18.32 11.74
C LEU A 214 16.33 -18.09 11.12
N SER A 215 17.30 -18.94 11.43
CA SER A 215 18.59 -18.99 10.71
C SER A 215 18.64 -20.23 9.82
N LEU A 216 18.96 -20.05 8.54
CA LEU A 216 19.16 -21.15 7.60
C LEU A 216 20.50 -21.03 6.87
N MET A 217 21.15 -22.16 6.65
CA MET A 217 22.26 -22.27 5.69
C MET A 217 21.71 -22.68 4.32
N ILE A 218 21.87 -21.82 3.32
CA ILE A 218 21.42 -22.08 1.94
C ILE A 218 22.62 -21.92 1.01
N GLY A 219 23.03 -23.00 0.34
CA GLY A 219 24.17 -22.96 -0.58
C GLY A 219 25.46 -22.41 0.03
N GLY A 220 25.72 -22.74 1.31
CA GLY A 220 26.91 -22.31 2.04
C GLY A 220 26.86 -20.89 2.63
N GLU A 221 25.78 -20.14 2.43
CA GLU A 221 25.57 -18.81 3.00
C GLU A 221 24.55 -18.85 4.15
N GLN A 222 24.78 -18.07 5.21
CA GLN A 222 23.83 -17.92 6.32
C GLN A 222 22.78 -16.83 5.97
N PHE A 223 21.53 -17.19 6.17
CA PHE A 223 20.38 -16.29 6.08
C PHE A 223 19.67 -16.26 7.43
N ASP A 224 19.51 -15.06 7.97
CA ASP A 224 18.75 -14.82 9.20
C ASP A 224 17.47 -14.06 8.85
N PHE A 225 16.33 -14.62 9.22
CA PHE A 225 15.00 -14.05 9.00
C PHE A 225 14.41 -13.61 10.34
N PHE A 226 13.83 -12.42 10.37
CA PHE A 226 13.29 -11.81 11.58
C PHE A 226 11.87 -11.35 11.32
N HIS A 227 10.96 -11.78 12.17
CA HIS A 227 9.59 -11.28 12.19
C HIS A 227 9.52 -10.04 13.07
N ALA A 228 8.94 -8.98 12.53
CA ALA A 228 8.61 -7.80 13.30
C ALA A 228 7.38 -7.13 12.67
N PRO A 229 6.24 -7.09 13.37
CA PRO A 229 5.07 -6.37 12.85
C PRO A 229 5.44 -4.92 12.48
N ALA A 230 4.99 -4.46 11.31
CA ALA A 230 5.28 -3.10 10.84
C ALA A 230 4.14 -2.57 9.98
N GLU A 231 4.29 -2.59 8.65
CA GLU A 231 3.23 -2.23 7.73
C GLU A 231 2.08 -3.25 7.85
N THR A 232 2.43 -4.51 8.02
CA THR A 232 1.47 -5.60 8.28
C THR A 232 1.92 -6.43 9.48
N GLU A 233 1.04 -7.29 9.98
CA GLU A 233 1.28 -8.06 11.21
C GLU A 233 2.32 -9.18 10.98
N GLU A 234 2.36 -9.75 9.77
CA GLU A 234 3.22 -10.86 9.39
C GLU A 234 4.59 -10.44 8.84
N GLN A 235 4.86 -9.13 8.76
CA GLN A 235 6.02 -8.62 8.03
C GLN A 235 7.36 -9.13 8.58
N ILE A 236 8.27 -9.50 7.67
CA ILE A 236 9.61 -9.97 8.00
C ILE A 236 10.70 -9.15 7.29
N TRP A 237 11.90 -9.18 7.85
CA TRP A 237 13.12 -8.72 7.20
C TRP A 237 14.21 -9.80 7.26
N MET A 238 15.26 -9.65 6.46
CA MET A 238 16.30 -10.66 6.32
C MET A 238 17.70 -10.04 6.42
N SER A 239 18.64 -10.77 7.01
CA SER A 239 20.07 -10.47 6.97
C SER A 239 20.85 -11.61 6.32
N VAL A 240 21.92 -11.24 5.62
CA VAL A 240 22.93 -12.18 5.10
C VAL A 240 24.29 -11.70 5.61
N PRO A 241 24.71 -12.14 6.83
CA PRO A 241 25.89 -11.59 7.49
C PRO A 241 27.19 -11.76 6.68
N GLY A 242 27.34 -12.90 5.99
CA GLY A 242 28.50 -13.17 5.12
C GLY A 242 28.68 -12.15 3.98
N LYS A 243 27.61 -11.43 3.64
CA LYS A 243 27.60 -10.37 2.62
C LYS A 243 27.42 -8.96 3.22
N GLY A 244 27.35 -8.85 4.56
CA GLY A 244 27.08 -7.59 5.25
C GLY A 244 25.76 -6.91 4.85
N ALA A 245 24.79 -7.69 4.36
CA ALA A 245 23.57 -7.16 3.75
C ALA A 245 22.34 -7.33 4.66
N VAL A 246 21.49 -6.29 4.69
CA VAL A 246 20.15 -6.32 5.29
C VAL A 246 19.12 -5.99 4.23
N PHE A 247 18.06 -6.79 4.16
CA PHE A 247 16.93 -6.66 3.26
C PHE A 247 15.75 -6.18 4.07
N ALA A 248 15.46 -4.89 3.93
CA ALA A 248 14.65 -4.15 4.88
C ALA A 248 13.16 -4.08 4.51
N ALA A 249 12.70 -4.84 3.50
CA ALA A 249 11.31 -4.82 3.04
C ALA A 249 10.74 -3.38 3.00
N ASP A 250 9.57 -3.19 3.61
CA ASP A 250 8.90 -1.89 3.74
C ASP A 250 9.30 -1.11 4.98
N TYR A 251 10.21 -1.62 5.81
CA TYR A 251 10.60 -0.92 7.03
C TYR A 251 11.29 0.41 6.73
N TYR A 252 12.04 0.48 5.63
CA TYR A 252 12.70 1.70 5.18
C TYR A 252 12.29 2.04 3.74
N GLN A 253 11.71 3.22 3.55
CA GLN A 253 11.19 3.68 2.26
C GLN A 253 11.87 4.97 1.76
N GLY A 254 12.78 5.57 2.56
CA GLY A 254 13.48 6.82 2.22
C GLY A 254 12.66 8.11 2.39
N PHE A 255 11.50 8.01 3.04
CA PHE A 255 10.61 9.11 3.45
C PHE A 255 9.86 8.68 4.72
N LEU A 256 9.01 9.55 5.31
CA LEU A 256 8.19 9.17 6.47
C LEU A 256 7.20 8.04 6.09
N PRO A 257 7.36 6.81 6.62
CA PRO A 257 6.75 5.63 6.02
C PRO A 257 5.22 5.62 6.10
N ASN A 258 4.60 4.70 5.36
CA ASN A 258 3.15 4.44 5.30
C ASN A 258 2.52 3.85 6.60
N ALA A 259 2.96 4.37 7.74
CA ALA A 259 2.55 4.02 9.09
C ALA A 259 1.19 4.62 9.48
N GLY A 260 0.72 5.66 8.78
CA GLY A 260 -0.49 6.43 9.11
C GLY A 260 -1.70 6.14 8.24
N ASN A 261 -1.70 5.05 7.47
CA ASN A 261 -2.73 4.80 6.46
C ASN A 261 -4.13 4.58 7.06
N GLY A 262 -4.95 5.63 7.12
CA GLY A 262 -6.31 5.56 7.68
C GLY A 262 -7.29 4.68 6.90
N LYS A 263 -6.97 4.27 5.66
CA LYS A 263 -7.80 3.35 4.87
C LYS A 263 -7.55 1.89 5.22
N ARG A 264 -6.38 1.55 5.76
CA ARG A 264 -5.91 0.17 5.89
C ARG A 264 -6.02 -0.36 7.31
N ILE A 265 -5.60 -1.61 7.47
CA ILE A 265 -5.48 -2.28 8.75
C ILE A 265 -4.52 -1.53 9.70
N MET A 266 -4.52 -1.93 10.96
CA MET A 266 -3.60 -1.37 11.95
C MET A 266 -2.14 -1.53 11.51
N ARG A 267 -1.34 -0.49 11.71
CA ARG A 267 0.13 -0.52 11.54
C ARG A 267 0.80 -0.57 12.91
N HIS A 268 2.00 -1.14 12.97
CA HIS A 268 2.67 -1.51 14.21
C HIS A 268 3.88 -0.61 14.48
N ILE A 269 3.63 0.60 14.97
CA ILE A 269 4.63 1.68 15.02
C ILE A 269 5.80 1.38 15.96
N ASP A 270 5.52 0.83 17.14
CA ASP A 270 6.54 0.51 18.15
C ASP A 270 7.46 -0.61 17.66
N GLU A 271 6.88 -1.69 17.12
CA GLU A 271 7.62 -2.82 16.58
C GLU A 271 8.42 -2.45 15.32
N TRP A 272 7.87 -1.56 14.48
CA TRP A 272 8.56 -1.04 13.31
C TRP A 272 9.82 -0.27 13.72
N ALA A 273 9.72 0.63 14.71
CA ALA A 273 10.89 1.33 15.23
C ALA A 273 11.93 0.36 15.82
N ALA A 274 11.48 -0.63 16.59
CA ALA A 274 12.35 -1.66 17.15
C ALA A 274 13.08 -2.47 16.07
N ALA A 275 12.41 -2.83 14.98
CA ALA A 275 13.02 -3.51 13.84
C ALA A 275 14.13 -2.66 13.18
N LEU A 276 13.88 -1.36 12.98
CA LEU A 276 14.89 -0.43 12.46
C LEU A 276 16.11 -0.36 13.38
N ARG A 277 15.92 -0.31 14.71
CA ARG A 277 17.02 -0.36 15.69
C ARG A 277 17.78 -1.69 15.63
N ALA A 278 17.09 -2.81 15.45
CA ALA A 278 17.72 -4.12 15.31
C ALA A 278 18.59 -4.20 14.04
N MET A 279 18.11 -3.66 12.91
CA MET A 279 18.90 -3.55 11.68
C MET A 279 20.16 -2.69 11.87
N VAL A 280 20.06 -1.56 12.57
CA VAL A 280 21.24 -0.71 12.92
C VAL A 280 22.25 -1.49 13.75
N ALA A 281 21.79 -2.28 14.72
CA ALA A 281 22.66 -3.05 15.62
C ALA A 281 23.50 -4.11 14.88
N LEU A 282 23.04 -4.60 13.73
CA LEU A 282 23.81 -5.52 12.87
C LEU A 282 24.99 -4.85 12.16
N LYS A 283 25.04 -3.51 12.12
CA LYS A 283 26.06 -2.72 11.42
C LYS A 283 26.24 -3.16 9.95
N PRO A 284 25.16 -3.18 9.15
CA PRO A 284 25.24 -3.59 7.76
C PRO A 284 26.18 -2.69 6.96
N THR A 285 26.79 -3.28 5.93
CA THR A 285 27.53 -2.54 4.89
C THR A 285 26.66 -2.27 3.67
N ILE A 286 25.54 -3.00 3.52
CA ILE A 286 24.58 -2.84 2.44
C ILE A 286 23.16 -2.92 2.99
N LEU A 287 22.31 -1.96 2.65
CA LEU A 287 20.87 -1.98 2.88
C LEU A 287 20.14 -2.12 1.54
N MET A 288 19.27 -3.12 1.45
CA MET A 288 18.44 -3.43 0.29
C MET A 288 16.96 -3.20 0.68
N PRO A 289 16.39 -2.01 0.42
CA PRO A 289 14.98 -1.76 0.70
C PRO A 289 14.08 -2.35 -0.40
N ALA A 290 12.80 -2.57 -0.09
CA ALA A 290 11.81 -2.90 -1.12
C ALA A 290 11.44 -1.68 -1.99
N HIS A 291 11.79 -0.48 -1.56
CA HIS A 291 11.52 0.77 -2.28
C HIS A 291 12.78 1.64 -2.33
N GLY A 292 13.11 2.18 -3.51
CA GLY A 292 14.24 3.08 -3.71
C GLY A 292 15.57 2.37 -4.02
N PRO A 293 16.70 3.10 -4.01
CA PRO A 293 18.02 2.53 -4.27
C PRO A 293 18.57 1.76 -3.06
N ALA A 294 19.53 0.85 -3.31
CA ALA A 294 20.36 0.30 -2.25
C ALA A 294 21.27 1.37 -1.65
N ILE A 295 21.67 1.19 -0.38
CA ILE A 295 22.64 2.06 0.31
C ILE A 295 23.83 1.20 0.70
N SER A 296 25.04 1.64 0.36
CA SER A 296 26.28 0.87 0.57
C SER A 296 27.32 1.60 1.43
N ASP A 297 26.91 2.65 2.15
CA ASP A 297 27.70 3.33 3.17
C ASP A 297 27.13 3.01 4.57
N SER A 298 27.90 2.32 5.42
CA SER A 298 27.43 1.89 6.74
C SER A 298 26.98 3.03 7.65
N LYS A 299 27.59 4.22 7.51
CA LYS A 299 27.22 5.38 8.33
C LYS A 299 25.87 5.92 7.85
N GLU A 300 25.70 6.09 6.55
CA GLU A 300 24.44 6.49 5.93
C GLU A 300 23.32 5.50 6.30
N ILE A 301 23.56 4.19 6.22
CA ILE A 301 22.56 3.19 6.63
C ILE A 301 22.17 3.39 8.10
N SER A 302 23.17 3.50 8.99
CA SER A 302 22.93 3.69 10.43
C SER A 302 22.14 4.96 10.70
N ASP A 303 22.52 6.08 10.08
CA ASP A 303 21.86 7.37 10.26
C ASP A 303 20.42 7.35 9.74
N ASN A 304 20.20 6.80 8.53
CA ASN A 304 18.89 6.77 7.88
C ASN A 304 17.88 5.88 8.62
N LEU A 305 18.31 4.71 9.08
CA LEU A 305 17.46 3.82 9.89
C LEU A 305 17.21 4.43 11.28
N SER A 306 18.23 5.05 11.89
CA SER A 306 18.09 5.64 13.23
C SER A 306 17.13 6.83 13.23
N ILE A 307 17.24 7.77 12.28
CA ILE A 307 16.35 8.92 12.23
C ILE A 307 14.88 8.51 11.97
N THR A 308 14.68 7.45 11.20
CA THR A 308 13.35 6.86 10.97
C THR A 308 12.79 6.21 12.24
N ALA A 309 13.62 5.45 12.97
CA ALA A 309 13.23 4.88 14.26
C ALA A 309 12.88 5.96 15.29
N GLU A 310 13.72 6.99 15.42
CA GLU A 310 13.51 8.12 16.34
C GLU A 310 12.21 8.89 16.05
N ALA A 311 11.87 9.05 14.77
CA ALA A 311 10.62 9.67 14.35
C ALA A 311 9.40 8.86 14.79
N LEU A 312 9.41 7.54 14.56
CA LEU A 312 8.31 6.65 14.94
C LEU A 312 8.18 6.53 16.46
N GLU A 313 9.32 6.40 17.18
CA GLU A 313 9.39 6.42 18.65
C GLU A 313 8.77 7.70 19.19
N TYR A 314 9.19 8.87 18.69
CA TYR A 314 8.63 10.15 19.12
C TYR A 314 7.12 10.24 18.88
N ILE A 315 6.63 9.82 17.71
CA ILE A 315 5.19 9.84 17.42
C ILE A 315 4.43 8.95 18.39
N SER A 316 4.94 7.76 18.67
CA SER A 316 4.32 6.83 19.60
C SER A 316 4.31 7.37 21.03
N GLU A 317 5.47 7.76 21.54
CA GLU A 317 5.65 8.26 22.91
C GLU A 317 4.80 9.51 23.18
N GLU A 318 4.83 10.50 22.28
CA GLU A 318 4.07 11.73 22.46
C GLU A 318 2.56 11.48 22.39
N THR A 319 2.12 10.58 21.49
CA THR A 319 0.71 10.20 21.42
C THR A 319 0.27 9.50 22.71
N ILE A 320 1.02 8.52 23.19
CA ILE A 320 0.71 7.77 24.43
C ILE A 320 0.71 8.71 25.64
N ARG A 321 1.69 9.61 25.73
CA ARG A 321 1.77 10.62 26.79
C ARG A 321 0.48 11.46 26.84
N ARG A 322 0.05 12.01 25.70
CA ARG A 322 -1.17 12.83 25.62
C ARG A 322 -2.46 12.04 25.88
N LEU A 323 -2.51 10.77 25.48
CA LEU A 323 -3.61 9.88 25.85
C LEU A 323 -3.68 9.66 27.37
N ASN A 324 -2.53 9.46 28.03
CA ASN A 324 -2.47 9.33 29.49
C ASN A 324 -2.86 10.62 30.22
N ASP A 325 -2.62 11.78 29.62
CA ASP A 325 -3.10 13.09 30.11
C ASP A 325 -4.61 13.28 29.93
N GLY A 326 -5.30 12.34 29.25
CA GLY A 326 -6.74 12.38 29.01
C GLY A 326 -7.15 13.26 27.83
N GLU A 327 -6.21 13.63 26.95
CA GLU A 327 -6.55 14.37 25.74
C GLU A 327 -7.37 13.52 24.76
N LYS A 328 -8.32 14.17 24.06
CA LYS A 328 -9.11 13.49 23.02
C LYS A 328 -8.26 13.23 21.79
N ARG A 329 -8.48 12.10 21.13
CA ARG A 329 -7.64 11.66 19.98
C ARG A 329 -7.63 12.62 18.80
N ASP A 330 -8.78 13.25 18.54
CA ASP A 330 -8.91 14.25 17.50
C ASP A 330 -8.03 15.48 17.79
N GLU A 331 -8.01 15.95 19.05
CA GLU A 331 -7.12 17.02 19.50
C GLU A 331 -5.65 16.61 19.48
N ILE A 332 -5.35 15.34 19.76
CA ILE A 332 -3.99 14.81 19.67
C ILE A 332 -3.47 14.96 18.25
N ALA A 333 -4.21 14.42 17.29
CA ALA A 333 -3.82 14.50 15.89
C ALA A 333 -3.89 15.93 15.34
N ALA A 334 -4.89 16.74 15.72
CA ALA A 334 -5.04 18.10 15.20
C ALA A 334 -3.94 19.06 15.67
N ASN A 335 -3.40 18.82 16.87
CA ASN A 335 -2.37 19.66 17.49
C ASN A 335 -1.04 18.92 17.68
N PHE A 336 -0.77 17.89 16.87
CA PHE A 336 0.46 17.12 16.97
C PHE A 336 1.67 18.00 16.61
N ILE A 337 2.64 18.14 17.51
CA ILE A 337 3.82 18.96 17.27
C ILE A 337 4.86 18.08 16.60
N TRP A 338 5.25 18.44 15.37
CA TRP A 338 6.34 17.80 14.65
C TRP A 338 7.66 18.58 14.85
N PRO A 339 8.64 18.04 15.59
CA PRO A 339 9.90 18.73 15.87
C PRO A 339 10.67 19.13 14.61
N GLU A 340 11.28 20.33 14.63
CA GLU A 340 12.05 20.86 13.49
C GLU A 340 13.14 19.89 13.00
N ARG A 341 13.82 19.18 13.93
CA ARG A 341 14.84 18.18 13.57
C ARG A 341 14.33 17.07 12.65
N PHE A 342 13.04 16.75 12.73
CA PHE A 342 12.40 15.79 11.86
C PHE A 342 11.80 16.46 10.63
N ALA A 343 11.19 17.64 10.80
CA ALA A 343 10.61 18.43 9.72
C ALA A 343 11.65 18.83 8.64
N SER A 344 12.89 19.08 9.05
CA SER A 344 13.99 19.44 8.16
C SER A 344 14.68 18.25 7.48
N SER A 345 14.31 17.01 7.84
CA SER A 345 14.95 15.81 7.30
C SER A 345 14.27 15.37 6.00
N PRO A 346 14.99 15.28 4.86
CA PRO A 346 14.40 14.77 3.62
C PRO A 346 13.99 13.30 3.72
N LEU A 347 14.60 12.54 4.64
CA LEU A 347 14.28 11.13 4.90
C LEU A 347 12.95 10.95 5.65
N LEU A 348 12.35 12.04 6.13
CA LEU A 348 11.07 12.08 6.82
C LEU A 348 10.07 12.98 6.08
N ASP A 349 10.29 13.19 4.79
CA ASP A 349 9.35 13.94 3.95
C ASP A 349 7.95 13.30 4.02
N GLN A 350 6.93 14.13 4.18
CA GLN A 350 5.54 13.71 4.42
C GLN A 350 4.83 13.40 3.09
N GLN A 351 5.50 12.61 2.25
CA GLN A 351 5.04 12.32 0.90
C GLN A 351 3.76 11.47 0.89
N TYR A 352 3.67 10.54 1.83
CA TYR A 352 2.62 9.53 1.85
C TYR A 352 1.61 9.76 2.96
N ASN A 353 2.11 10.01 4.18
CA ASN A 353 1.33 10.34 5.38
C ASN A 353 1.98 11.49 6.15
N ARG A 354 1.22 12.09 7.06
CA ARG A 354 1.73 13.04 8.05
C ARG A 354 1.95 12.37 9.43
N PRO A 355 2.78 12.93 10.32
CA PRO A 355 2.91 12.44 11.70
C PRO A 355 1.57 12.42 12.45
N GLU A 356 0.64 13.35 12.14
CA GLU A 356 -0.73 13.36 12.65
C GLU A 356 -1.50 12.08 12.28
N ASP A 357 -1.28 11.55 11.08
CA ASP A 357 -1.94 10.34 10.60
C ASP A 357 -1.39 9.10 11.33
N ILE A 358 -0.08 9.07 11.56
CA ILE A 358 0.58 8.01 12.35
C ILE A 358 0.10 8.07 13.81
N SER A 359 -0.03 9.28 14.39
CA SER A 359 -0.58 9.47 15.75
C SER A 359 -2.01 8.94 15.88
N ARG A 360 -2.86 9.06 14.83
CA ARG A 360 -4.20 8.43 14.83
C ARG A 360 -4.11 6.90 14.86
N MET A 361 -3.13 6.32 14.17
CA MET A 361 -2.90 4.87 14.18
C MET A 361 -2.48 4.38 15.59
N VAL A 362 -1.53 5.07 16.21
CA VAL A 362 -1.11 4.81 17.60
C VAL A 362 -2.30 4.94 18.55
N SER A 363 -3.06 6.04 18.45
CA SER A 363 -4.24 6.26 19.28
C SER A 363 -5.26 5.13 19.16
N ARG A 364 -5.56 4.69 17.94
CA ARG A 364 -6.49 3.59 17.67
C ARG A 364 -6.00 2.27 18.26
N ARG A 365 -4.70 1.99 18.20
CA ARG A 365 -4.09 0.80 18.78
C ARG A 365 -4.29 0.73 20.29
N TRP A 366 -3.99 1.82 20.99
CA TRP A 366 -3.98 1.82 22.45
C TRP A 366 -5.36 1.97 23.07
N THR A 367 -6.31 2.59 22.37
CA THR A 367 -7.59 2.94 23.00
C THR A 367 -8.83 2.45 22.22
N GLY A 368 -8.69 1.82 21.06
CA GLY A 368 -9.80 1.26 20.26
C GLY A 368 -10.39 2.24 19.24
N TRP A 369 -11.69 2.17 18.94
CA TRP A 369 -12.35 3.03 17.93
C TRP A 369 -13.03 4.28 18.51
N TRP A 370 -13.36 4.27 19.80
CA TRP A 370 -14.09 5.33 20.49
C TRP A 370 -13.30 6.64 20.62
N ASP A 371 -13.82 7.76 20.14
CA ASP A 371 -13.08 9.03 20.08
C ASP A 371 -13.31 9.99 21.26
N GLY A 372 -14.22 9.65 22.18
CA GLY A 372 -14.51 10.46 23.36
C GLY A 372 -15.69 11.42 23.22
N VAL A 373 -16.38 11.47 22.07
CA VAL A 373 -17.56 12.32 21.85
C VAL A 373 -18.84 11.51 22.13
N PRO A 374 -19.57 11.70 23.25
CA PRO A 374 -20.65 10.81 23.71
C PRO A 374 -21.68 10.41 22.65
N SER A 375 -22.07 11.33 21.75
CA SER A 375 -23.03 11.07 20.67
C SER A 375 -22.54 10.05 19.64
N HIS A 376 -21.22 9.87 19.48
CA HIS A 376 -20.66 8.94 18.51
C HIS A 376 -20.83 7.46 18.93
N PHE A 377 -21.17 7.18 20.21
CA PHE A 377 -21.24 5.79 20.71
C PHE A 377 -22.46 5.07 20.14
N SER A 378 -23.53 5.82 19.93
CA SER A 378 -24.74 5.39 19.24
C SER A 378 -25.07 6.42 18.16
N ALA A 379 -24.07 6.74 17.32
CA ALA A 379 -24.21 7.70 16.24
C ALA A 379 -25.36 7.29 15.30
N MET A 380 -26.10 8.28 14.80
CA MET A 380 -26.94 8.05 13.64
C MET A 380 -26.06 8.00 12.38
N SER A 381 -26.61 7.61 11.23
CA SER A 381 -25.82 7.66 10.00
C SER A 381 -25.42 9.10 9.68
N PHE A 382 -24.20 9.30 9.19
CA PHE A 382 -23.69 10.61 8.83
C PHE A 382 -24.60 11.36 7.83
N GLN A 383 -25.28 10.62 6.95
CA GLN A 383 -26.30 11.17 6.05
C GLN A 383 -27.45 11.88 6.78
N LYS A 384 -27.96 11.31 7.87
CA LYS A 384 -29.05 11.92 8.65
C LYS A 384 -28.54 13.13 9.45
N GLU A 385 -27.33 13.05 10.00
CA GLU A 385 -26.70 14.19 10.67
C GLU A 385 -26.49 15.36 9.69
N ALA A 386 -26.00 15.06 8.49
CA ALA A 386 -25.81 16.05 7.44
C ALA A 386 -27.11 16.72 7.02
N ALA A 387 -28.20 15.96 6.82
CA ALA A 387 -29.51 16.51 6.48
C ALA A 387 -30.04 17.47 7.56
N GLU A 388 -29.89 17.11 8.85
CA GLU A 388 -30.26 18.00 9.96
C GLU A 388 -29.38 19.25 10.01
N ALA A 389 -28.06 19.10 9.80
CA ALA A 389 -27.14 20.23 9.72
C ALA A 389 -27.53 21.22 8.61
N LEU A 390 -27.94 20.73 7.43
CA LEU A 390 -28.47 21.57 6.35
C LEU A 390 -29.74 22.32 6.79
N SER A 391 -30.68 21.62 7.42
CA SER A 391 -31.92 22.22 7.94
C SER A 391 -31.64 23.37 8.91
N LEU A 392 -30.77 23.14 9.90
CA LEU A 392 -30.37 24.14 10.89
C LEU A 392 -29.64 25.34 10.27
N ALA A 393 -28.85 25.12 9.22
CA ALA A 393 -28.12 26.18 8.53
C ALA A 393 -28.99 27.06 7.63
N GLY A 394 -30.28 26.75 7.45
CA GLY A 394 -31.18 27.46 6.54
C GLY A 394 -31.19 26.88 5.11
N GLY A 395 -30.78 25.63 4.95
CA GLY A 395 -30.82 24.87 3.70
C GLY A 395 -29.51 24.90 2.90
N LEU A 396 -29.51 24.16 1.78
CA LEU A 396 -28.35 23.97 0.91
C LEU A 396 -27.73 25.29 0.41
N ASP A 397 -28.55 26.29 0.10
CA ASP A 397 -28.09 27.59 -0.39
C ASP A 397 -27.26 28.39 0.62
N ALA A 398 -27.58 28.25 1.91
CA ALA A 398 -26.81 28.90 2.96
C ALA A 398 -25.45 28.20 3.15
N VAL A 399 -25.44 26.87 3.09
CA VAL A 399 -24.23 26.05 3.23
C VAL A 399 -23.29 26.23 2.04
N ASP A 400 -23.79 26.21 0.80
CA ASP A 400 -22.98 26.45 -0.41
C ASP A 400 -22.29 27.82 -0.36
N ARG A 401 -23.05 28.88 -0.07
CA ARG A 401 -22.49 30.24 0.06
C ARG A 401 -21.41 30.30 1.11
N ARG A 402 -21.66 29.73 2.30
CA ARG A 402 -20.71 29.76 3.41
C ARG A 402 -19.46 28.93 3.11
N ALA A 403 -19.60 27.77 2.48
CA ALA A 403 -18.46 26.94 2.08
C ALA A 403 -17.56 27.68 1.08
N ARG A 404 -18.14 28.37 0.09
CA ARG A 404 -17.40 29.16 -0.90
C ARG A 404 -16.69 30.37 -0.27
N GLU A 405 -17.31 31.06 0.67
CA GLU A 405 -16.68 32.14 1.46
C GLU A 405 -15.49 31.64 2.28
N LEU A 406 -15.60 30.44 2.86
CA LEU A 406 -14.57 29.84 3.69
C LEU A 406 -13.44 29.25 2.88
N LEU A 407 -13.66 28.84 1.63
CA LEU A 407 -12.66 28.13 0.83
C LEU A 407 -11.28 28.82 0.78
N PRO A 408 -11.16 30.16 0.65
CA PRO A 408 -9.86 30.83 0.63
C PRO A 408 -9.17 30.95 1.99
N THR A 409 -9.89 30.81 3.11
CA THR A 409 -9.38 31.13 4.46
C THR A 409 -9.42 29.96 5.46
N ASN A 410 -10.37 29.05 5.28
CA ASN A 410 -10.53 27.83 6.04
C ASN A 410 -11.08 26.71 5.15
N PRO A 411 -10.26 26.21 4.21
CA PRO A 411 -10.67 25.17 3.26
C PRO A 411 -11.06 23.85 3.94
N ARG A 412 -10.51 23.55 5.12
CA ARG A 412 -10.91 22.37 5.92
C ARG A 412 -12.36 22.45 6.38
N LEU A 413 -12.79 23.60 6.88
CA LEU A 413 -14.20 23.82 7.26
C LEU A 413 -15.10 23.86 6.02
N ALA A 414 -14.64 24.46 4.91
CA ALA A 414 -15.37 24.42 3.64
C ALA A 414 -15.62 22.96 3.18
N ALA A 415 -14.62 22.08 3.29
CA ALA A 415 -14.78 20.64 3.00
C ALA A 415 -15.83 19.97 3.89
N ARG A 416 -15.85 20.27 5.20
CA ARG A 416 -16.89 19.75 6.10
C ARG A 416 -18.30 20.21 5.71
N LEU A 417 -18.44 21.46 5.28
CA LEU A 417 -19.73 21.98 4.78
C LEU A 417 -20.12 21.32 3.45
N ALA A 418 -19.15 21.07 2.56
CA ALA A 418 -19.37 20.32 1.33
C ALA A 418 -19.81 18.87 1.61
N ASP A 419 -19.25 18.20 2.62
CA ASP A 419 -19.71 16.88 3.06
C ASP A 419 -21.18 16.93 3.52
N TRP A 420 -21.55 17.92 4.32
CA TRP A 420 -22.95 18.07 4.73
C TRP A 420 -23.88 18.32 3.54
N ALA A 421 -23.45 19.08 2.55
CA ALA A 421 -24.21 19.23 1.30
C ALA A 421 -24.34 17.90 0.55
N TYR A 422 -23.22 17.21 0.30
CA TYR A 422 -23.16 15.96 -0.47
C TYR A 422 -24.02 14.85 0.16
N PHE A 423 -23.86 14.62 1.47
CA PHE A 423 -24.57 13.57 2.16
C PHE A 423 -25.99 14.00 2.57
N GLY A 424 -26.20 15.26 2.96
CA GLY A 424 -27.50 15.76 3.42
C GLY A 424 -28.51 16.03 2.30
N ALA A 425 -28.03 16.27 1.08
CA ALA A 425 -28.85 16.51 -0.11
C ALA A 425 -28.36 15.64 -1.30
N PRO A 426 -28.46 14.30 -1.19
CA PRO A 426 -27.84 13.38 -2.13
C PRO A 426 -28.45 13.54 -3.53
N GLY A 427 -27.60 13.65 -4.55
CA GLY A 427 -28.00 13.80 -5.94
C GLY A 427 -28.44 15.22 -6.34
N GLU A 428 -28.49 16.18 -5.40
CA GLU A 428 -28.78 17.58 -5.74
C GLU A 428 -27.62 18.19 -6.51
N GLU A 429 -27.89 18.76 -7.68
CA GLU A 429 -26.88 19.31 -8.59
C GLU A 429 -25.95 20.31 -7.88
N LYS A 430 -26.51 21.18 -7.03
CA LYS A 430 -25.76 22.19 -6.29
C LYS A 430 -24.83 21.57 -5.24
N ALA A 431 -25.26 20.52 -4.55
CA ALA A 431 -24.43 19.81 -3.59
C ALA A 431 -23.25 19.10 -4.28
N LEU A 432 -23.52 18.47 -5.43
CA LEU A 432 -22.49 17.81 -6.24
C LEU A 432 -21.47 18.83 -6.78
N ARG A 433 -21.92 19.96 -7.34
CA ARG A 433 -21.02 21.04 -7.81
C ARG A 433 -20.16 21.60 -6.69
N LEU A 434 -20.74 21.91 -5.53
CA LEU A 434 -19.99 22.38 -4.36
C LEU A 434 -18.91 21.37 -3.95
N THR A 435 -19.26 20.09 -3.93
CA THR A 435 -18.33 19.00 -3.57
C THR A 435 -17.14 18.95 -4.52
N VAL A 436 -17.40 18.98 -5.83
CA VAL A 436 -16.33 19.01 -6.84
C VAL A 436 -15.44 20.24 -6.64
N ASP A 437 -16.02 21.43 -6.59
CA ASP A 437 -15.28 22.70 -6.48
C ASP A 437 -14.38 22.71 -5.23
N VAL A 438 -14.93 22.34 -4.07
CA VAL A 438 -14.20 22.36 -2.81
C VAL A 438 -13.08 21.32 -2.80
N TYR A 439 -13.36 20.07 -3.17
CA TYR A 439 -12.33 19.03 -3.10
C TYR A 439 -11.27 19.16 -4.21
N VAL A 440 -11.61 19.69 -5.39
CA VAL A 440 -10.60 20.07 -6.39
C VAL A 440 -9.69 21.20 -5.86
N ALA A 441 -10.26 22.18 -5.16
CA ALA A 441 -9.46 23.22 -4.51
C ALA A 441 -8.57 22.66 -3.38
N ARG A 442 -9.08 21.72 -2.57
CA ARG A 442 -8.28 21.02 -1.56
C ARG A 442 -7.09 20.30 -2.20
N LEU A 443 -7.32 19.56 -3.29
CA LEU A 443 -6.27 18.83 -4.02
C LEU A 443 -5.20 19.74 -4.64
N ALA A 444 -5.50 21.02 -4.84
CA ALA A 444 -4.55 22.00 -5.34
C ALA A 444 -3.62 22.56 -4.24
N GLU A 445 -3.85 22.23 -2.96
CA GLU A 445 -3.00 22.67 -1.85
C GLU A 445 -1.60 22.07 -1.96
N ALA A 446 -0.59 22.90 -1.71
CA ALA A 446 0.78 22.44 -1.65
C ALA A 446 1.00 21.59 -0.38
N GLY A 447 1.80 20.55 -0.49
CA GLY A 447 2.18 19.75 0.68
C GLY A 447 1.17 18.66 1.05
N MET A 448 0.16 18.39 0.21
CA MET A 448 -0.79 17.31 0.49
C MET A 448 -0.14 15.94 0.29
N PRO A 449 -0.14 15.05 1.29
CA PRO A 449 0.35 13.69 1.13
C PRO A 449 -0.52 12.90 0.17
N LEU A 450 0.06 11.87 -0.45
CA LEU A 450 -0.63 11.02 -1.41
C LEU A 450 -1.88 10.36 -0.82
N GLN A 451 -1.84 9.89 0.44
CA GLN A 451 -2.99 9.23 1.05
C GLN A 451 -4.21 10.14 1.17
N GLU A 452 -4.05 11.34 1.73
CA GLU A 452 -5.13 12.33 1.82
C GLU A 452 -5.63 12.72 0.42
N SER A 453 -4.70 12.98 -0.51
CA SER A 453 -5.02 13.35 -1.88
C SER A 453 -5.89 12.31 -2.58
N THR A 454 -5.60 11.01 -2.40
CA THR A 454 -6.42 9.95 -3.02
C THR A 454 -7.84 9.89 -2.45
N VAL A 455 -8.02 10.16 -1.14
CA VAL A 455 -9.35 10.20 -0.51
C VAL A 455 -10.17 11.36 -1.07
N TYR A 456 -9.56 12.53 -1.18
CA TYR A 456 -10.20 13.74 -1.71
C TYR A 456 -10.54 13.60 -3.20
N LEU A 457 -9.63 13.03 -3.99
CA LEU A 457 -9.86 12.73 -5.40
C LEU A 457 -11.05 11.80 -5.58
N ASP A 458 -11.19 10.77 -4.74
CA ASP A 458 -12.26 9.79 -4.85
C ASP A 458 -13.63 10.35 -4.49
N HIS A 459 -13.66 11.29 -3.56
CA HIS A 459 -14.87 12.00 -3.19
C HIS A 459 -15.29 12.98 -4.31
N ALA A 460 -14.36 13.79 -4.82
CA ALA A 460 -14.61 14.68 -5.96
C ALA A 460 -15.03 13.92 -7.22
N ALA A 461 -14.39 12.79 -7.51
CA ALA A 461 -14.70 11.94 -8.65
C ALA A 461 -16.15 11.42 -8.59
N ARG A 462 -16.60 10.91 -7.45
CA ARG A 462 -17.99 10.43 -7.29
C ARG A 462 -19.00 11.55 -7.52
N ALA A 463 -18.75 12.73 -6.95
CA ALA A 463 -19.62 13.88 -7.14
C ALA A 463 -19.67 14.32 -8.60
N ARG A 464 -18.51 14.37 -9.28
CA ARG A 464 -18.41 14.76 -10.68
C ARG A 464 -19.10 13.80 -11.62
N ALA A 465 -18.99 12.48 -11.38
CA ALA A 465 -19.68 11.47 -12.17
C ALA A 465 -21.21 11.58 -12.04
N GLN A 466 -21.72 11.80 -10.83
CA GLN A 466 -23.16 12.02 -10.63
C GLN A 466 -23.63 13.30 -11.32
N LEU A 467 -22.83 14.37 -11.29
CA LEU A 467 -23.16 15.62 -11.99
C LEU A 467 -23.26 15.42 -13.51
N GLU A 468 -22.36 14.63 -14.11
CA GLU A 468 -22.40 14.28 -15.53
C GLU A 468 -23.73 13.57 -15.91
N LEU A 469 -24.23 12.69 -15.04
CA LEU A 469 -25.49 11.99 -15.27
C LEU A 469 -26.71 12.94 -15.26
N LEU A 470 -26.67 14.01 -14.46
CA LEU A 470 -27.71 15.05 -14.45
C LEU A 470 -27.63 15.92 -15.71
N GLU A 471 -26.41 16.26 -16.15
CA GLU A 471 -26.17 17.13 -17.30
C GLU A 471 -26.49 16.46 -18.64
N CYS A 472 -26.20 15.16 -18.78
CA CYS A 472 -26.41 14.41 -20.02
C CYS A 472 -27.75 13.64 -20.10
N GLY A 473 -28.51 13.56 -19.00
CA GLY A 473 -29.69 12.70 -18.87
C GLY A 473 -29.35 11.20 -18.84
N PRO A 474 -30.31 10.32 -18.49
CA PRO A 474 -30.09 8.87 -18.57
C PRO A 474 -29.86 8.48 -20.03
N LYS A 475 -28.70 7.87 -20.31
CA LYS A 475 -28.39 7.28 -21.62
C LYS A 475 -29.16 6.00 -21.86
#